data_AF-A0A8S0G686-F1
#
_entry.id   AF-A0A8S0G686-F1
#
_cell.length_a   1.000
_cell.length_b   1.000
_cell.length_c   1.000
_cell.angle_alpha   90.00
_cell.angle_beta   90.00
_cell.angle_gamma   90.00
#
_symmetry.space_group_name_H-M   'P 1'
#
loop_
_entity.id
_entity.type
_entity.pdbx_description
1 polymer ?
#
loop_
_entity_poly.entity_id
_entity_poly.type
_entity_poly.pdbx_seq_one_letter_code
_entity_poly.pdbx_strand_id
1 'polypeptide(L)'
;MGTTVVSGTAQAMVIATGANTWFGQLAGRVSEQESEPNAFQQGISRVSMLLIRFMLVMAPVVLLINGYTKGDWWEAALFALSVAVGLTPEMLPMIVTSTLARGAVKLSKQKVIVKHLDAIQNFGAMDILCTDKATGTLTQDKIVLENHTDISGKTSERVLHSAWLNSHYQTGLKNLLDTAVLEGTDEESARSLASRWQKIDEIPFDFERRRMSVVVAENTEHHQLVCKGALQEILNVCSQVRHNGEIVPLDDIMLRKIKRVTDTLNRQGLRVVAVATKYLPAREGDYQRADESDLILEGYFAQPLKDFCFP
;
A
#
# COMPACT_ATOMS: atom_id res chain seq x y z
N MET A 1 13.67 -16.40 6.08
CA MET A 1 12.76 -16.59 4.94
C MET A 1 11.66 -15.55 5.04
N GLY A 2 11.43 -14.74 4.02
CA GLY A 2 10.41 -13.67 4.07
C GLY A 2 10.02 -13.11 2.71
N THR A 3 10.43 -13.76 1.62
CA THR A 3 10.17 -13.36 0.24
C THR A 3 9.80 -14.61 -0.56
N THR A 4 8.94 -14.43 -1.56
CA THR A 4 8.52 -15.50 -2.47
C THR A 4 9.07 -15.24 -3.87
N VAL A 5 9.29 -16.32 -4.62
CA VAL A 5 9.64 -16.22 -6.04
C VAL A 5 8.34 -16.07 -6.82
N VAL A 6 8.16 -14.95 -7.52
CA VAL A 6 6.94 -14.67 -8.31
C VAL A 6 7.05 -15.26 -9.71
N SER A 7 8.23 -15.32 -10.31
CA SER A 7 8.44 -15.91 -11.64
C SER A 7 9.90 -16.36 -11.86
N GLY A 8 10.09 -17.32 -12.78
CA GLY A 8 11.39 -17.84 -13.19
C GLY A 8 11.94 -18.99 -12.33
N THR A 9 13.13 -19.46 -12.67
CA THR A 9 13.88 -20.46 -11.90
C THR A 9 15.32 -19.98 -11.70
N ALA A 10 15.88 -20.30 -10.53
CA ALA A 10 17.26 -19.95 -10.20
C ALA A 10 17.87 -21.03 -9.30
N GLN A 11 19.16 -21.26 -9.45
CA GLN A 11 19.96 -22.03 -8.50
C GLN A 11 20.77 -21.05 -7.66
N ALA A 12 20.79 -21.26 -6.34
CA ALA A 12 21.50 -20.38 -5.41
C ALA A 12 22.16 -21.18 -4.29
N MET A 13 23.24 -20.64 -3.74
CA MET A 13 23.93 -21.21 -2.59
C MET A 13 23.32 -20.67 -1.30
N VAL A 14 23.03 -21.57 -0.35
CA VAL A 14 22.54 -21.18 0.97
C VAL A 14 23.71 -20.63 1.79
N ILE A 15 23.68 -19.33 2.08
CA ILE A 15 24.73 -18.65 2.87
C ILE A 15 24.40 -18.54 4.37
N ALA A 16 23.13 -18.65 4.75
CA ALA A 16 22.67 -18.58 6.14
C ALA A 16 21.33 -19.29 6.34
N THR A 17 21.10 -19.82 7.54
CA THR A 17 19.86 -20.53 7.93
C THR A 17 19.38 -20.07 9.32
N GLY A 18 18.10 -20.26 9.61
CA GLY A 18 17.50 -19.94 10.92
C GLY A 18 17.68 -18.48 11.36
N ALA A 19 18.09 -18.30 12.61
CA ALA A 19 18.31 -16.98 13.24
C ALA A 19 19.43 -16.16 12.58
N ASN A 20 20.36 -16.81 11.88
CA ASN A 20 21.44 -16.13 11.17
C ASN A 20 20.98 -15.51 9.84
N THR A 21 19.73 -15.74 9.42
CA THR A 21 19.15 -15.07 8.25
C THR A 21 18.73 -13.64 8.60
N TRP A 22 18.66 -12.76 7.60
CA TRP A 22 18.19 -11.38 7.79
C TRP A 22 16.83 -11.30 8.48
N PHE A 23 15.87 -12.12 8.04
CA PHE A 23 14.55 -12.21 8.65
C PHE A 23 14.61 -12.72 10.09
N GLY A 24 15.47 -13.71 10.37
CA GLY A 24 15.66 -14.26 11.72
C GLY A 24 16.21 -13.21 12.70
N GLN A 25 17.21 -12.43 12.27
CA GLN A 25 17.76 -11.33 13.07
C GLN A 25 16.73 -10.22 13.31
N LEU A 26 15.94 -9.87 12.30
CA LEU A 26 14.88 -8.86 12.43
C LEU A 26 13.79 -9.32 13.41
N ALA A 27 13.32 -10.56 13.29
CA ALA A 27 12.32 -11.14 14.18
C ALA A 27 12.83 -11.22 15.63
N GLY A 28 14.12 -11.56 15.82
CA GLY A 28 14.77 -11.56 17.13
C GLY A 28 14.73 -10.17 17.78
N ARG A 29 15.15 -9.12 17.04
CA ARG A 29 15.15 -7.74 17.55
C ARG A 29 13.76 -7.22 17.91
N VAL A 30 12.73 -7.60 17.16
CA VAL A 30 11.33 -7.21 17.46
C VAL A 30 10.82 -7.92 18.72
N SER A 31 11.26 -9.16 18.96
CA SER A 31 10.86 -9.92 20.15
C SER A 31 11.63 -9.55 21.42
N GLU A 32 12.86 -9.04 21.28
CA GLU A 32 13.73 -8.63 22.40
C GLU A 32 13.40 -7.23 22.95
N GLN A 33 12.51 -6.48 22.29
CA GLN A 33 12.17 -5.14 22.75
C GLN A 33 11.29 -5.24 24.01
N GLU A 34 11.92 -5.13 25.18
CA GLU A 34 11.22 -5.02 26.46
C GLU A 34 10.25 -3.83 26.40
N SER A 35 9.02 -4.05 26.84
CA SER A 35 8.03 -2.98 26.92
C SER A 35 8.44 -1.98 28.00
N GLU A 36 8.96 -0.83 27.58
CA GLU A 36 9.18 0.28 28.49
C GLU A 36 7.86 0.73 29.12
N PRO A 37 7.85 1.12 30.42
CA PRO A 37 6.66 1.61 31.07
C PRO A 37 6.17 2.87 30.36
N ASN A 38 4.94 2.80 29.86
CA ASN A 38 4.31 3.89 29.13
C ASN A 38 4.14 5.15 30.01
N ALA A 39 3.94 6.31 29.37
CA ALA A 39 3.82 7.61 30.05
C ALA A 39 2.76 7.61 31.16
N PHE A 40 1.70 6.83 30.96
CA PHE A 40 0.62 6.67 31.92
C PHE A 40 1.03 5.89 33.18
N GLN A 41 1.69 4.74 33.03
CA GLN A 41 2.26 3.96 34.13
C GLN A 41 3.29 4.77 34.91
N GLN A 42 4.13 5.55 34.22
CA GLN A 42 5.04 6.49 34.87
C GLN A 42 4.28 7.55 35.67
N GLY A 43 3.19 8.10 35.12
CA GLY A 43 2.31 9.04 35.81
C GLY A 43 1.70 8.47 37.09
N ILE A 44 1.11 7.27 37.03
CA ILE A 44 0.56 6.57 38.20
C ILE A 44 1.66 6.32 39.24
N SER A 45 2.84 5.88 38.82
CA SER A 45 3.96 5.61 39.72
C SER A 45 4.40 6.89 40.46
N ARG A 46 4.47 8.03 39.77
CA ARG A 46 4.80 9.33 40.40
C ARG A 46 3.75 9.73 41.45
N VAL A 47 2.46 9.60 41.12
CA VAL A 47 1.37 9.92 42.06
C VAL A 47 1.37 8.97 43.26
N SER A 48 1.53 7.67 43.02
CA SER A 48 1.64 6.66 44.07
C SER A 48 2.83 6.93 44.99
N MET A 49 4.00 7.23 44.43
CA MET A 49 5.19 7.57 45.21
C MET A 49 5.02 8.86 46.00
N LEU A 50 4.30 9.86 45.48
CA LEU A 50 3.97 11.07 46.21
C LEU A 50 3.07 10.75 47.41
N LEU A 51 2.03 9.94 47.24
CA LEU A 51 1.14 9.53 48.33
C LEU A 51 1.86 8.69 49.40
N ILE A 52 2.74 7.76 48.99
CA ILE A 52 3.58 6.99 49.91
C ILE A 52 4.52 7.92 50.70
N ARG A 53 5.12 8.93 50.06
CA ARG A 53 5.95 9.93 50.76
C ARG A 53 5.14 10.71 51.79
N PHE A 54 3.91 11.13 51.46
CA PHE A 54 3.02 11.77 52.42
C PHE A 54 2.69 10.85 53.61
N MET A 55 2.40 9.58 53.34
CA MET A 55 2.10 8.59 54.37
C MET A 55 3.30 8.34 55.31
N LEU A 56 4.50 8.22 54.76
CA LEU A 56 5.74 8.06 55.52
C LEU A 56 6.08 9.26 56.40
N VAL A 57 5.59 10.45 56.07
CA VAL A 57 5.77 11.65 56.90
C VAL A 57 4.63 11.81 57.91
N MET A 58 3.38 11.66 57.48
CA MET A 58 2.21 11.89 58.32
C MET A 58 2.04 10.82 59.39
N ALA A 59 2.32 9.54 59.11
CA ALA A 59 2.14 8.46 60.08
C ALA A 59 3.08 8.61 61.30
N PRO A 60 4.39 8.88 61.15
CA PRO A 60 5.26 9.18 62.28
C PRO A 60 4.88 10.46 63.02
N VAL A 61 4.51 11.53 62.29
CA VAL A 61 4.09 12.79 62.92
C VAL A 61 2.86 12.58 63.81
N VAL A 62 1.85 11.86 63.32
CA VAL A 62 0.65 11.53 64.09
C VAL A 62 0.98 10.64 65.29
N LEU A 63 1.86 9.65 65.11
CA LEU A 63 2.30 8.76 66.18
C LEU A 63 3.03 9.52 67.29
N LEU A 64 3.93 10.44 66.94
CA LEU A 64 4.66 11.27 67.90
C LEU A 64 3.71 12.22 68.63
N ILE A 65 2.86 12.97 67.91
CA ILE A 65 1.93 13.92 68.54
C ILE A 65 0.97 13.21 69.50
N ASN A 66 0.35 12.11 69.07
CA ASN A 66 -0.57 11.37 69.94
C ASN A 66 0.16 10.66 71.08
N GLY A 67 1.34 10.10 70.84
CA GLY A 67 2.15 9.45 71.87
C GLY A 67 2.57 10.42 72.98
N TYR A 68 3.02 11.63 72.61
CA TYR A 68 3.40 12.65 73.59
C TYR A 68 2.18 13.29 74.29
N THR A 69 1.05 13.46 73.60
CA THR A 69 -0.12 14.14 74.19
C THR A 69 -0.93 13.24 75.11
N LYS A 70 -1.12 11.96 74.75
CA LYS A 70 -1.98 11.02 75.48
C LYS A 70 -1.21 10.05 76.37
N GLY A 71 0.09 9.84 76.13
CA GLY A 71 0.93 8.92 76.90
C GLY A 71 0.75 7.43 76.59
N ASP A 72 -0.31 7.04 75.87
CA ASP A 72 -0.55 5.67 75.42
C ASP A 72 -0.01 5.45 74.00
N TRP A 73 1.18 4.85 73.92
CA TRP A 73 1.86 4.55 72.67
C TRP A 73 1.15 3.48 71.83
N TRP A 74 0.38 2.59 72.46
CA TRP A 74 -0.34 1.53 71.76
C TRP A 74 -1.54 2.10 71.00
N GLU A 75 -2.32 2.95 71.66
CA GLU A 75 -3.42 3.67 71.01
C GLU A 75 -2.91 4.60 69.89
N ALA A 76 -1.79 5.29 70.12
CA ALA A 76 -1.17 6.14 69.10
C ALA A 76 -0.72 5.36 67.85
N ALA A 77 -0.18 4.15 68.03
CA ALA A 77 0.23 3.27 66.94
C ALA A 77 -0.97 2.76 66.12
N LEU A 78 -2.04 2.32 66.78
CA LEU A 78 -3.29 1.90 66.12
C LEU A 78 -3.93 3.04 65.33
N PHE A 79 -3.87 4.26 65.86
CA PHE A 79 -4.38 5.45 65.19
C PHE A 79 -3.52 5.82 63.96
N ALA A 80 -2.18 5.80 64.07
CA ALA A 80 -1.29 6.04 62.95
C ALA A 80 -1.45 5.01 61.82
N LEU A 81 -1.64 3.73 62.17
CA LEU A 81 -1.92 2.66 61.20
C LEU A 81 -3.24 2.91 60.45
N SER A 82 -4.28 3.35 61.16
CA SER A 82 -5.59 3.67 60.58
C SER A 82 -5.49 4.85 59.59
N VAL A 83 -4.71 5.88 59.92
CA VAL A 83 -4.42 6.99 59.01
C VAL A 83 -3.65 6.53 57.78
N ALA A 84 -2.66 5.65 57.96
CA ALA A 84 -1.88 5.10 56.85
C ALA A 84 -2.76 4.29 55.87
N VAL A 85 -3.57 3.36 56.39
CA VAL A 85 -4.49 2.56 55.56
C VAL A 85 -5.52 3.45 54.84
N GLY A 86 -6.06 4.47 55.52
CA GLY A 86 -7.03 5.40 54.93
C GLY A 86 -6.47 6.27 53.79
N LEU A 87 -5.15 6.44 53.71
CA LEU A 87 -4.46 7.21 52.67
C LEU A 87 -3.98 6.35 51.50
N THR A 88 -4.02 5.01 51.61
CA THR A 88 -3.59 4.11 50.54
C THR A 88 -4.55 4.19 49.34
N PRO A 89 -4.08 4.54 48.13
CA PRO A 89 -4.93 4.69 46.95
C PRO A 89 -5.23 3.35 46.27
N GLU A 90 -5.77 2.35 46.99
CA GLU A 90 -5.98 1.00 46.45
C GLU A 90 -7.01 0.94 45.31
N MET A 91 -7.98 1.87 45.30
CA MET A 91 -9.03 1.90 44.28
C MET A 91 -8.56 2.50 42.94
N LEU A 92 -7.45 3.23 42.92
CA LEU A 92 -7.00 3.97 41.74
C LEU A 92 -6.68 3.04 40.55
N PRO A 93 -5.91 1.94 40.70
CA PRO A 93 -5.65 1.00 39.60
C PRO A 93 -6.93 0.35 39.06
N MET A 94 -7.90 0.07 39.94
CA MET A 94 -9.19 -0.52 39.58
C MET A 94 -10.05 0.43 38.74
N ILE A 95 -10.18 1.70 39.16
CA ILE A 95 -10.94 2.73 38.44
C ILE A 95 -10.34 2.95 37.05
N VAL A 96 -9.02 3.05 36.98
CA VAL A 96 -8.27 3.21 35.73
C VAL A 96 -8.52 2.03 34.78
N THR A 97 -8.36 0.80 35.26
CA THR A 97 -8.52 -0.39 34.40
C THR A 97 -9.95 -0.51 33.89
N SER A 98 -10.94 -0.24 34.74
CA SER A 98 -12.37 -0.26 34.37
C SER A 98 -12.73 0.80 33.32
N THR A 99 -12.20 2.02 33.46
CA THR A 99 -12.43 3.10 32.49
C THR A 99 -11.77 2.83 31.14
N LEU A 100 -10.53 2.34 31.14
CA LEU A 100 -9.84 1.92 29.91
C LEU A 100 -10.54 0.73 29.23
N ALA A 101 -11.02 -0.24 30.01
CA ALA A 101 -11.78 -1.38 29.47
C ALA A 101 -13.08 -0.94 28.78
N ARG A 102 -13.83 0.01 29.38
CA ARG A 102 -14.99 0.61 28.71
C ARG A 102 -14.60 1.36 27.43
N GLY A 103 -13.46 2.05 27.45
CA GLY A 103 -12.88 2.71 26.26
C GLY A 103 -12.58 1.71 25.14
N ALA A 104 -11.95 0.59 25.46
CA ALA A 104 -11.65 -0.48 24.50
C ALA A 104 -12.93 -1.04 23.86
N VAL A 105 -13.99 -1.27 24.64
CA VAL A 105 -15.29 -1.74 24.14
C VAL A 105 -15.92 -0.70 23.20
N LYS A 106 -15.82 0.60 23.52
CA LYS A 106 -16.32 1.68 22.65
C LYS A 106 -15.57 1.73 21.31
N LEU A 107 -14.23 1.61 21.34
CA LEU A 107 -13.38 1.59 20.15
C LEU A 107 -13.65 0.35 19.28
N SER A 108 -13.89 -0.81 19.89
CA SER A 108 -14.23 -2.04 19.17
C SER A 108 -15.53 -1.90 18.36
N LYS A 109 -16.53 -1.20 18.87
CA LYS A 109 -17.76 -0.87 18.11
C LYS A 109 -17.50 0.02 16.88
N GLN A 110 -16.38 0.73 16.87
CA GLN A 110 -15.91 1.55 15.74
C GLN A 110 -14.87 0.81 14.87
N LYS A 111 -14.79 -0.53 14.98
CA LYS A 111 -13.85 -1.40 14.25
C LYS A 111 -12.37 -1.20 14.63
N VAL A 112 -12.09 -0.63 15.80
CA VAL A 112 -10.72 -0.51 16.34
C VAL A 112 -10.52 -1.53 17.46
N ILE A 113 -9.66 -2.53 17.23
CA ILE A 113 -9.38 -3.59 18.21
C ILE A 113 -8.18 -3.21 19.07
N VAL A 114 -8.40 -3.07 20.38
CA VAL A 114 -7.35 -2.77 21.36
C VAL A 114 -6.85 -4.06 21.99
N LYS A 115 -5.57 -4.40 21.79
CA LYS A 115 -4.93 -5.57 22.42
C LYS A 115 -4.37 -5.28 23.82
N HIS A 116 -3.91 -4.04 24.04
CA HIS A 116 -3.35 -3.57 25.31
C HIS A 116 -4.07 -2.27 25.73
N LEU A 117 -4.66 -2.26 26.93
CA LEU A 117 -5.55 -1.16 27.38
C LEU A 117 -4.83 0.18 27.54
N ASP A 118 -3.54 0.13 27.89
CA ASP A 118 -2.64 1.27 27.99
C ASP A 118 -2.36 1.95 26.64
N ALA A 119 -2.45 1.21 25.52
CA ALA A 119 -2.30 1.78 24.18
C ALA A 119 -3.35 2.86 23.87
N ILE A 120 -4.53 2.83 24.53
CA ILE A 120 -5.58 3.84 24.36
C ILE A 120 -5.09 5.22 24.79
N GLN A 121 -4.34 5.31 25.89
CA GLN A 121 -3.78 6.57 26.39
C GLN A 121 -2.64 7.06 25.48
N ASN A 122 -1.76 6.15 25.06
CA ASN A 122 -0.69 6.50 24.13
C ASN A 122 -1.24 7.07 22.82
N PHE A 123 -2.33 6.50 22.29
CA PHE A 123 -3.00 7.01 21.09
C PHE A 123 -3.56 8.42 21.28
N GLY A 124 -4.11 8.73 22.47
CA GLY A 124 -4.63 10.06 22.78
C GLY A 124 -3.56 11.11 23.09
N ALA A 125 -2.39 10.68 23.56
CA ALA A 125 -1.27 11.55 23.94
C ALA A 125 -0.15 11.60 22.89
N MET A 126 -0.41 11.13 21.68
CA MET A 126 0.61 10.98 20.64
C MET A 126 0.88 12.32 19.93
N ASP A 127 2.14 12.74 19.91
CA ASP A 127 2.58 13.93 19.17
C ASP A 127 3.08 13.61 17.74
N ILE A 128 3.60 12.39 17.53
CA ILE A 128 4.22 11.96 16.26
C ILE A 128 3.59 10.66 15.78
N LEU A 129 2.92 10.70 14.63
CA LEU A 129 2.42 9.50 13.94
C LEU A 129 3.44 9.03 12.90
N CYS A 130 4.17 7.97 13.23
CA CYS A 130 4.96 7.24 12.23
C CYS A 130 4.05 6.23 11.54
N THR A 131 3.68 6.50 10.29
CA THR A 131 2.89 5.59 9.45
C THR A 131 3.80 4.92 8.42
N ASP A 132 3.63 3.62 8.22
CA ASP A 132 4.26 2.92 7.11
C ASP A 132 3.53 3.27 5.81
N LYS A 133 4.32 3.61 4.78
CA LYS A 133 3.80 3.84 3.43
C LYS A 133 3.38 2.52 2.77
N ALA A 134 3.85 1.38 3.27
CA ALA A 134 3.63 0.09 2.66
C ALA A 134 2.17 -0.13 2.25
N THR A 135 2.04 -0.79 1.12
CA THR A 135 0.80 -1.22 0.50
C THR A 135 -0.16 -1.81 1.54
N GLY A 136 -1.36 -1.25 1.68
CA GLY A 136 -2.36 -1.67 2.67
C GLY A 136 -2.46 -0.82 3.96
N THR A 137 -1.54 0.12 4.21
CA THR A 137 -1.63 1.05 5.37
C THR A 137 -2.14 2.44 4.96
N LEU A 138 -1.41 3.13 4.06
CA LEU A 138 -1.87 4.39 3.46
C LEU A 138 -2.50 4.21 2.08
N THR A 139 -2.24 3.08 1.43
CA THR A 139 -2.72 2.77 0.08
C THR A 139 -3.60 1.53 0.10
N GLN A 140 -4.59 1.44 -0.77
CA GLN A 140 -5.56 0.34 -0.75
C GLN A 140 -5.08 -0.97 -1.40
N ASP A 141 -3.79 -1.14 -1.70
CA ASP A 141 -3.28 -2.27 -2.52
C ASP A 141 -4.06 -2.45 -3.83
N LYS A 142 -4.66 -1.34 -4.30
CA LYS A 142 -5.52 -1.27 -5.46
C LYS A 142 -5.05 -0.11 -6.29
N ILE A 143 -4.56 -0.45 -7.47
CA ILE A 143 -4.20 0.52 -8.49
C ILE A 143 -5.46 0.81 -9.29
N VAL A 144 -5.80 2.09 -9.42
CA VAL A 144 -6.92 2.56 -10.24
C VAL A 144 -6.37 3.17 -11.52
N LEU A 145 -7.03 2.89 -12.65
CA LEU A 145 -6.74 3.54 -13.91
C LEU A 145 -7.20 4.99 -13.83
N GLU A 146 -6.29 5.95 -13.87
CA GLU A 146 -6.63 7.37 -13.73
C GLU A 146 -6.91 8.00 -15.08
N ASN A 147 -6.09 7.70 -16.10
CA ASN A 147 -6.19 8.32 -17.42
C ASN A 147 -6.01 7.30 -18.55
N HIS A 148 -6.83 7.43 -19.60
CA HIS A 148 -6.65 6.79 -20.91
C HIS A 148 -6.74 7.87 -22.00
N THR A 149 -5.62 8.24 -22.59
CA THR A 149 -5.52 9.41 -23.47
C THR A 149 -4.94 9.08 -24.83
N ASP A 150 -5.41 9.77 -25.86
CA ASP A 150 -4.72 9.86 -27.14
C ASP A 150 -3.35 10.54 -27.00
N ILE A 151 -2.61 10.64 -28.10
CA ILE A 151 -1.29 11.29 -28.11
C ILE A 151 -1.30 12.78 -27.75
N SER A 152 -2.46 13.43 -27.77
CA SER A 152 -2.64 14.85 -27.44
C SER A 152 -3.05 15.04 -25.98
N GLY A 153 -3.22 13.96 -25.22
CA GLY A 153 -3.67 14.00 -23.82
C GLY A 153 -5.20 14.09 -23.67
N LYS A 154 -5.98 13.86 -24.74
CA LYS A 154 -7.45 13.83 -24.66
C LYS A 154 -7.92 12.42 -24.37
N THR A 155 -8.96 12.28 -23.55
CA THR A 155 -9.59 11.00 -23.23
C THR A 155 -9.97 10.22 -24.49
N SER A 156 -9.60 8.93 -24.56
CA SER A 156 -9.82 8.09 -25.74
C SER A 156 -10.19 6.66 -25.39
N GLU A 157 -11.44 6.29 -25.67
CA GLU A 157 -11.96 4.92 -25.50
C GLU A 157 -11.20 3.90 -26.36
N ARG A 158 -10.71 4.30 -27.53
CA ARG A 158 -9.91 3.41 -28.38
C ARG A 158 -8.65 2.91 -27.67
N VAL A 159 -8.00 3.79 -26.91
CA VAL A 159 -6.81 3.45 -26.14
C VAL A 159 -7.18 2.52 -24.98
N LEU A 160 -8.30 2.80 -24.30
CA LEU A 160 -8.84 1.92 -23.25
C LEU A 160 -9.14 0.53 -23.79
N HIS A 161 -9.90 0.42 -24.88
CA HIS A 161 -10.24 -0.87 -25.49
C HIS A 161 -9.02 -1.64 -25.94
N SER A 162 -8.02 -0.97 -26.52
CA SER A 162 -6.76 -1.61 -26.93
C SER A 162 -5.97 -2.08 -25.70
N ALA A 163 -5.85 -1.26 -24.66
CA ALA A 163 -5.21 -1.63 -23.41
C ALA A 163 -5.93 -2.82 -22.73
N TRP A 164 -7.28 -2.83 -22.78
CA TRP A 164 -8.12 -3.89 -22.25
C TRP A 164 -7.91 -5.20 -23.00
N LEU A 165 -7.92 -5.20 -24.34
CA LEU A 165 -7.66 -6.40 -25.15
C LEU A 165 -6.29 -7.01 -24.80
N ASN A 166 -5.26 -6.18 -24.67
CA ASN A 166 -3.94 -6.65 -24.27
C ASN A 166 -3.93 -7.22 -22.84
N SER A 167 -4.56 -6.52 -21.89
CA SER A 167 -4.59 -6.94 -20.48
C SER A 167 -5.47 -8.18 -20.24
N HIS A 168 -6.55 -8.35 -21.00
CA HIS A 168 -7.49 -9.47 -20.87
C HIS A 168 -6.90 -10.77 -21.42
N TYR A 169 -6.25 -10.70 -22.58
CA TYR A 169 -5.75 -11.89 -23.27
C TYR A 169 -4.32 -12.28 -22.92
N GLN A 170 -3.58 -11.45 -22.19
CA GLN A 170 -2.24 -11.78 -21.69
C GLN A 170 -2.26 -12.99 -20.74
N THR A 171 -1.46 -14.01 -21.03
CA THR A 171 -1.40 -15.24 -20.19
C THR A 171 -0.24 -15.30 -19.20
N GLY A 172 0.76 -14.43 -19.32
CA GLY A 172 1.97 -14.45 -18.49
C GLY A 172 1.90 -13.62 -17.20
N LEU A 173 2.44 -12.39 -17.25
CA LEU A 173 2.76 -11.59 -16.07
C LEU A 173 1.60 -10.67 -15.66
N LYS A 174 0.65 -11.16 -14.86
CA LYS A 174 -0.44 -10.31 -14.36
C LYS A 174 0.12 -9.20 -13.48
N ASN A 175 -0.01 -7.95 -13.95
CA ASN A 175 0.42 -6.76 -13.23
C ASN A 175 -0.81 -6.04 -12.64
N LEU A 176 -0.62 -5.32 -11.52
CA LEU A 176 -1.65 -4.47 -10.93
C LEU A 176 -2.16 -3.41 -11.94
N LEU A 177 -1.28 -2.96 -12.84
CA LEU A 177 -1.62 -2.12 -14.01
C LEU A 177 -2.72 -2.75 -14.88
N ASP A 178 -2.59 -4.05 -15.16
CA ASP A 178 -3.50 -4.77 -16.04
C ASP A 178 -4.85 -4.96 -15.37
N THR A 179 -4.85 -5.28 -14.07
CA THR A 179 -6.06 -5.32 -13.25
C THR A 179 -6.79 -3.98 -13.25
N ALA A 180 -6.06 -2.86 -13.10
CA ALA A 180 -6.64 -1.53 -13.11
C ALA A 180 -7.34 -1.20 -14.45
N VAL A 181 -6.76 -1.62 -15.58
CA VAL A 181 -7.37 -1.46 -16.91
C VAL A 181 -8.62 -2.32 -17.07
N LEU A 182 -8.58 -3.56 -16.58
CA LEU A 182 -9.72 -4.49 -16.63
C LEU A 182 -10.89 -4.00 -15.78
N GLU A 183 -10.63 -3.50 -14.57
CA GLU A 183 -11.64 -2.94 -13.66
C GLU A 183 -12.12 -1.55 -14.07
N GLY A 184 -11.28 -0.77 -14.76
CA GLY A 184 -11.61 0.58 -15.23
C GLY A 184 -12.46 0.60 -16.52
N THR A 185 -12.64 -0.54 -17.18
CA THR A 185 -13.51 -0.66 -18.36
C THR A 185 -14.92 -1.06 -17.93
N ASP A 186 -15.94 -0.40 -18.49
CA ASP A 186 -17.32 -0.72 -18.15
C ASP A 186 -17.69 -2.17 -18.56
N GLU A 187 -18.59 -2.80 -17.81
CA GLU A 187 -18.93 -4.22 -18.02
C GLU A 187 -19.53 -4.48 -19.41
N GLU A 188 -20.25 -3.52 -19.99
CA GLU A 188 -20.89 -3.67 -21.30
C GLU A 188 -19.83 -3.69 -22.42
N SER A 189 -18.91 -2.73 -22.40
CA SER A 189 -17.76 -2.66 -23.30
C SER A 189 -16.86 -3.88 -23.15
N ALA A 190 -16.57 -4.30 -21.91
CA ALA A 190 -15.76 -5.50 -21.66
C ALA A 190 -16.40 -6.76 -22.25
N ARG A 191 -17.71 -6.96 -22.05
CA ARG A 191 -18.45 -8.09 -22.64
C ARG A 191 -18.48 -8.00 -24.16
N SER A 192 -18.71 -6.82 -24.70
CA SER A 192 -18.71 -6.57 -26.15
C SER A 192 -17.35 -6.93 -26.76
N LEU A 193 -16.25 -6.43 -26.19
CA LEU A 193 -14.89 -6.72 -26.63
C LEU A 193 -14.57 -8.21 -26.55
N ALA A 194 -14.90 -8.88 -25.43
CA ALA A 194 -14.69 -10.30 -25.25
C ALA A 194 -15.47 -11.17 -26.25
N SER A 195 -16.66 -10.73 -26.64
CA SER A 195 -17.50 -11.45 -27.62
C SER A 195 -17.06 -11.22 -29.07
N ARG A 196 -16.48 -10.06 -29.35
CA ARG A 196 -16.12 -9.60 -30.70
C ARG A 196 -14.72 -10.00 -31.11
N TRP A 197 -13.79 -10.06 -30.17
CA TRP A 197 -12.38 -10.35 -30.44
C TRP A 197 -12.00 -11.74 -29.94
N GLN A 198 -11.13 -12.42 -30.67
CA GLN A 198 -10.56 -13.69 -30.27
C GLN A 198 -9.05 -13.60 -30.22
N LYS A 199 -8.43 -14.17 -29.18
CA LYS A 199 -6.97 -14.28 -29.10
C LYS A 199 -6.47 -15.27 -30.15
N ILE A 200 -5.53 -14.82 -30.96
CA ILE A 200 -4.80 -15.65 -31.91
C ILE A 200 -3.47 -16.09 -31.30
N ASP A 201 -2.70 -15.13 -30.78
CA ASP A 201 -1.36 -15.39 -30.25
C ASP A 201 -0.92 -14.30 -29.25
N GLU A 202 0.25 -14.46 -28.63
CA GLU A 202 0.91 -13.44 -27.84
C GLU A 202 2.42 -13.44 -28.01
N ILE A 203 3.01 -12.25 -27.88
CA ILE A 203 4.46 -12.07 -27.71
C ILE A 203 4.65 -11.68 -26.24
N PRO A 204 5.09 -12.62 -25.37
CA PRO A 204 5.18 -12.37 -23.93
C PRO A 204 6.08 -11.20 -23.56
N PHE A 205 5.82 -10.64 -22.38
CA PHE A 205 6.63 -9.57 -21.82
C PHE A 205 8.09 -9.98 -21.67
N ASP A 206 8.95 -9.05 -22.07
CA ASP A 206 10.38 -9.21 -22.07
C ASP A 206 11.01 -8.04 -21.33
N PHE A 207 11.84 -8.34 -20.34
CA PHE A 207 12.44 -7.34 -19.46
C PHE A 207 13.49 -6.46 -20.14
N GLU A 208 14.11 -6.94 -21.22
CA GLU A 208 15.04 -6.15 -22.03
C GLU A 208 14.26 -5.18 -22.92
N ARG A 209 13.22 -5.68 -23.59
CA ARG A 209 12.36 -4.90 -24.51
C ARG A 209 11.33 -4.02 -23.80
N ARG A 210 11.01 -4.31 -22.53
CA ARG A 210 10.01 -3.69 -21.64
C ARG A 210 8.65 -3.44 -22.30
N ARG A 211 8.22 -4.37 -23.15
CA ARG A 211 6.95 -4.36 -23.87
C ARG A 211 6.46 -5.78 -24.10
N MET A 212 5.19 -5.90 -24.44
CA MET A 212 4.56 -7.15 -24.84
C MET A 212 3.41 -6.90 -25.80
N SER A 213 3.02 -7.94 -26.53
CA SER A 213 1.96 -7.84 -27.51
C SER A 213 0.98 -9.00 -27.40
N VAL A 214 -0.30 -8.72 -27.67
CA VAL A 214 -1.28 -9.76 -27.95
C VAL A 214 -1.73 -9.60 -29.39
N VAL A 215 -2.07 -10.70 -30.04
CA VAL A 215 -2.65 -10.71 -31.37
C VAL A 215 -4.08 -11.18 -31.26
N VAL A 216 -5.00 -10.35 -31.71
CA VAL A 216 -6.43 -10.60 -31.66
C VAL A 216 -7.04 -10.50 -33.06
N ALA A 217 -8.12 -11.23 -33.29
CA ALA A 217 -8.86 -11.19 -34.54
C ALA A 217 -10.33 -10.89 -34.26
N GLU A 218 -10.90 -9.98 -35.04
CA GLU A 218 -12.35 -9.75 -35.09
C GLU A 218 -12.99 -10.57 -36.21
N ASN A 219 -12.24 -10.81 -37.29
CA ASN A 219 -12.67 -11.56 -38.45
C ASN A 219 -11.52 -12.46 -38.95
N THR A 220 -11.79 -13.28 -39.97
CA THR A 220 -10.81 -14.24 -40.51
C THR A 220 -9.80 -13.62 -41.47
N GLU A 221 -9.94 -12.35 -41.84
CA GLU A 221 -9.12 -11.71 -42.89
C GLU A 221 -7.99 -10.85 -42.31
N HIS A 222 -8.18 -10.30 -41.11
CA HIS A 222 -7.24 -9.38 -40.49
C HIS A 222 -6.99 -9.72 -39.02
N HIS A 223 -5.71 -9.72 -38.66
CA HIS A 223 -5.28 -9.76 -37.27
C HIS A 223 -4.88 -8.36 -36.83
N GLN A 224 -5.16 -8.04 -35.56
CA GLN A 224 -4.69 -6.83 -34.91
C GLN A 224 -3.69 -7.21 -33.83
N LEU A 225 -2.45 -6.76 -34.00
CA LEU A 225 -1.43 -6.81 -32.97
C LEU A 225 -1.61 -5.57 -32.08
N VAL A 226 -1.79 -5.79 -30.78
CA VAL A 226 -1.89 -4.74 -29.77
C VAL A 226 -0.69 -4.86 -28.85
N CYS A 227 0.18 -3.86 -28.86
CA CYS A 227 1.41 -3.79 -28.08
C CYS A 227 1.27 -2.78 -26.94
N LYS A 228 1.71 -3.13 -25.74
CA LYS A 228 1.81 -2.21 -24.60
C LYS A 228 3.19 -2.27 -23.97
N GLY A 229 3.68 -1.14 -23.48
CA GLY A 229 5.00 -1.09 -22.87
C GLY A 229 5.46 0.29 -22.43
N ALA A 230 6.73 0.36 -22.02
CA ALA A 230 7.37 1.62 -21.71
C ALA A 230 7.37 2.55 -22.93
N LEU A 231 7.06 3.84 -22.73
CA LEU A 231 6.91 4.82 -23.80
C LEU A 231 8.09 4.80 -24.80
N GLN A 232 9.32 4.88 -24.30
CA GLN A 232 10.52 4.93 -25.14
C GLN A 232 10.64 3.67 -26.01
N GLU A 233 10.34 2.50 -25.44
CA GLU A 233 10.45 1.21 -26.13
C GLU A 233 9.37 1.01 -27.19
N ILE A 234 8.17 1.53 -26.94
CA ILE A 234 7.08 1.55 -27.92
C ILE A 234 7.41 2.52 -29.06
N LEU A 235 7.92 3.71 -28.76
CA LEU A 235 8.31 4.68 -29.79
C LEU A 235 9.40 4.13 -30.72
N ASN A 236 10.33 3.32 -30.21
CA ASN A 236 11.38 2.68 -31.01
C ASN A 236 10.84 1.68 -32.06
N VAL A 237 9.61 1.19 -31.89
CA VAL A 237 8.97 0.24 -32.81
C VAL A 237 7.76 0.83 -33.54
N CYS A 238 7.47 2.11 -33.33
CA CYS A 238 6.40 2.82 -34.04
C CYS A 238 6.98 3.60 -35.22
N SER A 239 6.33 3.50 -36.39
CA SER A 239 6.61 4.36 -37.54
C SER A 239 5.51 5.40 -37.76
N GLN A 240 4.35 5.19 -37.15
CA GLN A 240 3.15 5.99 -37.33
C GLN A 240 2.51 6.31 -35.98
N VAL A 241 1.64 7.30 -35.98
CA VAL A 241 0.87 7.72 -34.82
C VAL A 241 -0.53 8.11 -35.24
N ARG A 242 -1.53 7.79 -34.41
CA ARG A 242 -2.89 8.27 -34.62
C ARG A 242 -3.07 9.65 -34.02
N HIS A 243 -3.36 10.64 -34.84
CA HIS A 243 -3.64 12.00 -34.41
C HIS A 243 -4.97 12.49 -34.95
N ASN A 244 -5.89 12.89 -34.07
CA ASN A 244 -7.24 13.36 -34.43
C ASN A 244 -8.03 12.37 -35.32
N GLY A 245 -7.80 11.06 -35.16
CA GLY A 245 -8.44 10.00 -35.93
C GLY A 245 -7.66 9.55 -37.18
N GLU A 246 -6.77 10.38 -37.69
CA GLU A 246 -5.93 10.09 -38.86
C GLU A 246 -4.61 9.42 -38.46
N ILE A 247 -4.07 8.59 -39.34
CA ILE A 247 -2.77 7.95 -39.16
C ILE A 247 -1.74 8.80 -39.89
N VAL A 248 -0.80 9.36 -39.15
CA VAL A 248 0.28 10.20 -39.70
C VAL A 248 1.65 9.62 -39.35
N PRO A 249 2.70 9.91 -40.13
CA PRO A 249 4.06 9.48 -39.80
C PRO A 249 4.51 9.99 -38.42
N LEU A 250 5.26 9.18 -37.70
CA LEU A 250 5.90 9.59 -36.45
C LEU A 250 7.14 10.44 -36.75
N ASP A 251 6.93 11.74 -36.95
CA ASP A 251 7.99 12.71 -37.20
C ASP A 251 8.49 13.42 -35.92
N ASP A 252 9.51 14.27 -36.05
CA ASP A 252 10.08 15.05 -34.95
C ASP A 252 9.11 16.04 -34.31
N ILE A 253 8.06 16.46 -35.03
CA ILE A 253 7.02 17.35 -34.50
C ILE A 253 6.12 16.54 -33.56
N MET A 254 5.71 15.36 -34.00
CA MET A 254 4.89 14.43 -33.22
C MET A 254 5.65 13.94 -32.00
N LEU A 255 6.93 13.56 -32.13
CA LEU A 255 7.76 13.15 -31.00
C LEU A 255 7.86 14.24 -29.91
N ARG A 256 8.05 15.50 -30.30
CA ARG A 256 8.07 16.62 -29.34
C ARG A 256 6.74 16.81 -28.63
N LYS A 257 5.63 16.64 -29.35
CA LYS A 257 4.28 16.73 -28.79
C LYS A 257 4.01 15.61 -27.79
N ILE A 258 4.33 14.37 -28.17
CA ILE A 258 4.23 13.18 -27.33
C ILE A 258 5.00 13.39 -26.03
N LYS A 259 6.27 13.79 -26.13
CA LYS A 259 7.12 14.05 -24.96
C LYS A 259 6.54 15.11 -24.03
N ARG A 260 5.99 16.19 -24.56
CA ARG A 260 5.37 17.25 -23.74
C ARG A 260 4.16 16.74 -22.95
N VAL A 261 3.30 15.94 -23.58
CA VAL A 261 2.12 15.36 -22.93
C VAL A 261 2.56 14.39 -21.83
N THR A 262 3.49 13.49 -22.13
CA THR A 262 3.93 12.47 -21.17
C THR A 262 4.76 13.05 -20.02
N ASP A 263 5.57 14.10 -20.25
CA ASP A 263 6.25 14.85 -19.19
C ASP A 263 5.25 15.51 -18.23
N THR A 264 4.11 15.97 -18.74
CA THR A 264 3.04 16.56 -17.91
C THR A 264 2.41 15.50 -17.01
N LEU A 265 2.07 14.33 -17.56
CA LEU A 265 1.54 13.20 -16.79
C LEU A 265 2.55 12.71 -15.74
N ASN A 266 3.83 12.59 -16.10
CA ASN A 266 4.90 12.20 -15.17
C ASN A 266 5.06 13.21 -14.02
N ARG A 267 4.93 14.53 -14.28
CA ARG A 267 4.98 15.58 -13.25
C ARG A 267 3.81 15.55 -12.29
N GLN A 268 2.65 15.06 -12.74
CA GLN A 268 1.50 14.79 -11.87
C GLN A 268 1.71 13.54 -11.00
N GLY A 269 2.86 12.87 -11.15
CA GLY A 269 3.15 11.65 -10.42
C GLY A 269 2.49 10.44 -11.06
N LEU A 270 2.15 10.47 -12.35
CA LEU A 270 1.56 9.34 -13.06
C LEU A 270 2.63 8.51 -13.78
N ARG A 271 2.54 7.19 -13.65
CA ARG A 271 3.28 6.24 -14.46
C ARG A 271 2.56 6.04 -15.78
N VAL A 272 3.21 6.41 -16.88
CA VAL A 272 2.66 6.31 -18.24
C VAL A 272 3.06 4.99 -18.90
N VAL A 273 2.10 4.30 -19.52
CA VAL A 273 2.29 3.13 -20.38
C VAL A 273 1.71 3.44 -21.75
N ALA A 274 2.48 3.20 -22.81
CA ALA A 274 2.06 3.46 -24.18
C ALA A 274 1.37 2.23 -24.78
N VAL A 275 0.38 2.49 -25.65
CA VAL A 275 -0.33 1.46 -26.42
C VAL A 275 -0.18 1.76 -27.90
N ALA A 276 0.25 0.76 -28.64
CA ALA A 276 0.38 0.83 -30.09
C ALA A 276 -0.31 -0.37 -30.74
N THR A 277 -0.77 -0.20 -31.97
CA THR A 277 -1.45 -1.26 -32.72
C THR A 277 -0.91 -1.39 -34.13
N LYS A 278 -1.07 -2.57 -34.72
CA LYS A 278 -0.78 -2.84 -36.13
C LYS A 278 -1.83 -3.79 -36.69
N TYR A 279 -2.36 -3.45 -37.86
CA TYR A 279 -3.24 -4.34 -38.61
C TYR A 279 -2.40 -5.16 -39.58
N LEU A 280 -2.60 -6.47 -39.55
CA LEU A 280 -1.86 -7.44 -40.34
C LEU A 280 -2.87 -8.32 -41.11
N PRO A 281 -2.55 -8.76 -42.33
CA PRO A 281 -3.34 -9.80 -42.98
C PRO A 281 -3.31 -11.06 -42.12
N ALA A 282 -4.45 -11.74 -42.02
CA ALA A 282 -4.52 -13.01 -41.32
C ALA A 282 -3.53 -13.99 -41.95
N ARG A 283 -2.78 -14.68 -41.09
CA ARG A 283 -1.78 -15.68 -41.50
C ARG A 283 -1.75 -16.82 -40.50
N GLU A 284 -1.41 -17.99 -40.99
CA GLU A 284 -1.10 -19.16 -40.17
C GLU A 284 0.37 -19.11 -39.75
N GLY A 285 0.63 -19.36 -38.46
CA GLY A 285 1.98 -19.36 -37.87
C GLY A 285 2.15 -18.36 -36.74
N ASP A 286 3.17 -18.63 -35.91
CA ASP A 286 3.43 -17.89 -34.69
C ASP A 286 3.88 -16.45 -34.95
N TYR A 287 3.52 -15.55 -34.04
CA TYR A 287 3.98 -14.18 -34.00
C TYR A 287 5.30 -14.08 -33.25
N GLN A 288 6.23 -13.34 -33.83
CA GLN A 288 7.58 -13.20 -33.31
C GLN A 288 7.90 -11.74 -33.01
N ARG A 289 9.00 -11.53 -32.29
CA ARG A 289 9.51 -10.18 -31.93
C ARG A 289 9.68 -9.27 -33.15
N ALA A 290 9.97 -9.84 -34.32
CA ALA A 290 10.11 -9.10 -35.57
C ALA A 290 8.78 -8.49 -36.07
N ASP A 291 7.63 -9.03 -35.67
CA ASP A 291 6.32 -8.49 -36.03
C ASP A 291 5.98 -7.21 -35.22
N GLU A 292 6.69 -6.96 -34.12
CA GLU A 292 6.67 -5.70 -33.36
C GLU A 292 7.48 -4.60 -34.05
N SER A 293 7.16 -4.32 -35.31
CA SER A 293 7.75 -3.21 -36.09
C SER A 293 6.63 -2.40 -36.74
N ASP A 294 6.93 -1.15 -37.12
CA ASP A 294 6.02 -0.31 -37.90
C ASP A 294 4.63 -0.15 -37.26
N LEU A 295 4.61 -0.04 -35.92
CA LEU A 295 3.38 0.10 -35.17
C LEU A 295 2.82 1.52 -35.29
N ILE A 296 1.51 1.63 -35.07
CA ILE A 296 0.79 2.89 -34.93
C ILE A 296 0.61 3.16 -33.44
N LEU A 297 1.26 4.21 -32.92
CA LEU A 297 1.02 4.67 -31.55
C LEU A 297 -0.42 5.22 -31.45
N GLU A 298 -1.24 4.60 -30.62
CA GLU A 298 -2.65 5.00 -30.41
C GLU A 298 -2.76 6.02 -29.26
N GLY A 299 -1.96 5.85 -28.21
CA GLY A 299 -1.96 6.74 -27.06
C GLY A 299 -1.32 6.12 -25.82
N TYR A 300 -1.78 6.58 -24.66
CA TYR A 300 -1.24 6.18 -23.37
C TYR A 300 -2.36 5.91 -22.38
N PHE A 301 -2.09 5.00 -21.46
CA PHE A 301 -2.82 4.96 -20.21
C PHE A 301 -1.85 5.25 -19.06
N ALA A 302 -2.36 5.93 -18.05
CA ALA A 302 -1.57 6.39 -16.93
C ALA A 302 -2.28 6.08 -15.61
N GLN A 303 -1.46 5.74 -14.63
CA GLN A 303 -1.90 5.46 -13.27
C GLN A 303 -1.05 6.27 -12.29
N PRO A 304 -1.51 6.49 -11.06
CA PRO A 304 -0.68 7.05 -10.01
C PRO A 304 0.60 6.22 -9.81
N LEU A 305 1.74 6.89 -9.60
CA LEU A 305 2.98 6.28 -9.07
C LEU A 305 2.80 5.80 -7.62
N LYS A 306 1.69 6.20 -6.97
CA LYS A 306 1.37 5.93 -5.56
C LYS A 306 -0.16 5.84 -5.42
N ASP A 307 -0.69 4.76 -4.82
CA ASP A 307 -2.12 4.60 -4.56
C ASP A 307 -2.58 5.48 -3.38
N PHE A 308 -2.52 6.80 -3.57
CA PHE A 308 -3.11 7.75 -2.62
C PHE A 308 -4.59 7.90 -2.91
N CYS A 309 -5.42 7.36 -2.03
CA CYS A 309 -6.77 7.84 -1.80
C CYS A 309 -6.81 8.45 -0.41
N PHE A 310 -6.91 9.77 -0.30
CA PHE A 310 -7.59 10.36 0.86
C PHE A 310 -9.10 10.31 0.54
N PRO A 311 -9.95 9.88 1.49
CA PRO A 311 -11.40 10.00 1.34
C PRO A 311 -11.84 11.46 1.22
#